data_AF-A0A9D6C7G8-F1
#
_entry.id   AF-A0A9D6C7G8-F1
#
_cell.length_a   1.000
_cell.length_b   1.000
_cell.length_c   1.000
_cell.angle_alpha   90.00
_cell.angle_beta   90.00
_cell.angle_gamma   90.00
#
_symmetry.space_group_name_H-M   'P 1'
#
loop_
_entity.id
_entity.type
_entity.pdbx_description
1 polymer ?
#
loop_
_entity_poly.entity_id
_entity_poly.type
_entity_poly.pdbx_seq_one_letter_code
_entity_poly.pdbx_strand_id
1 'polypeptide(L)'
;MNIKIALALVGVAALSACGSDFNVPLAHPDSENVGVWVSPTGCQSWYFIEGTGAFMSPRVTPNGRPVCNSPALPPKAAAAGAAY
;
A
#
# COMPACT_ATOMS: atom_id res chain seq x y z
N MET A 1 22.65 19.25 -42.88
CA MET A 1 21.88 19.10 -41.63
C MET A 1 22.58 19.89 -40.54
N ASN A 2 22.01 21.00 -40.07
CA ASN A 2 22.67 21.86 -39.07
C ASN A 2 22.68 21.18 -37.70
N ILE A 3 23.85 21.06 -37.07
CA ILE A 3 24.01 20.37 -35.77
C ILE A 3 23.13 20.95 -34.66
N LYS A 4 22.77 22.24 -34.77
CA LYS A 4 21.82 22.93 -33.89
C LYS A 4 20.40 22.37 -34.01
N ILE A 5 19.98 21.98 -35.22
CA ILE A 5 18.67 21.36 -35.48
C ILE A 5 18.63 19.95 -34.89
N ALA A 6 19.74 19.21 -34.99
CA ALA A 6 19.86 17.88 -34.39
C ALA A 6 19.76 17.93 -32.85
N LEU A 7 20.43 18.89 -32.20
CA LEU A 7 20.31 19.07 -30.75
C LEU A 7 18.90 19.47 -30.30
N ALA A 8 18.24 20.35 -31.06
CA ALA A 8 16.88 20.79 -30.75
C ALA A 8 15.87 19.63 -30.82
N LEU A 9 16.00 18.75 -31.82
CA LEU A 9 15.11 17.59 -31.98
C LEU A 9 15.26 16.57 -30.83
N VAL A 10 16.48 16.32 -30.35
CA VAL A 10 16.71 15.42 -29.21
C VAL A 10 16.15 15.99 -27.92
N GLY A 11 16.27 17.31 -27.70
CA GLY A 11 15.71 17.98 -26.53
C GLY A 11 14.19 17.89 -26.45
N VAL A 12 13.49 18.06 -27.58
CA VAL A 12 12.01 17.97 -27.62
C VAL A 12 11.52 16.53 -27.38
N ALA A 13 12.22 15.53 -27.92
CA ALA A 13 11.85 14.12 -27.72
C ALA A 13 12.00 13.64 -26.26
N ALA A 14 12.91 14.23 -25.49
CA ALA A 14 13.10 13.89 -24.08
C ALA A 14 11.98 14.44 -23.17
N LEU A 15 11.38 15.59 -23.51
CA LEU A 15 10.30 16.19 -22.70
C LEU A 15 8.96 15.43 -22.83
N SER A 16 8.68 14.81 -23.97
CA SER A 16 7.40 14.11 -24.19
C SER A 16 7.26 12.80 -23.41
N ALA A 17 8.31 12.33 -22.74
CA ALA A 17 8.27 11.12 -21.91
C ALA A 17 7.85 11.39 -20.45
N CYS A 18 7.71 12.66 -20.04
CA CYS A 18 7.25 13.01 -18.69
C CYS A 18 5.76 13.42 -18.75
N GLY A 19 4.89 12.42 -18.82
CA GLY A 19 3.44 12.58 -18.74
C GLY A 19 2.88 11.42 -17.95
N SER A 20 3.03 11.45 -16.63
CA SER A 20 2.40 10.46 -15.77
C SER A 20 0.90 10.76 -15.71
N ASP A 21 0.10 9.97 -16.40
CA ASP A 21 -1.35 9.95 -16.20
C ASP A 21 -1.66 9.45 -14.79
N PHE A 22 -1.91 10.36 -13.84
CA PHE A 22 -2.44 10.02 -12.50
C PHE A 22 -3.93 9.64 -12.54
N ASN A 23 -4.53 9.62 -13.74
CA ASN A 23 -5.88 9.13 -14.00
C ASN A 23 -5.90 7.68 -14.49
N VAL A 24 -4.88 6.89 -14.19
CA VAL A 24 -5.04 5.44 -14.18
C VAL A 24 -5.95 5.13 -12.98
N PRO A 25 -7.24 4.76 -13.17
CA PRO A 25 -7.94 4.12 -12.08
C PRO A 25 -7.07 2.94 -11.70
N LEU A 26 -6.72 2.82 -10.41
CA LEU A 26 -6.14 1.60 -9.87
C LEU A 26 -7.04 0.47 -10.35
N ALA A 27 -6.64 -0.19 -11.44
CA ALA A 27 -7.29 -1.39 -11.92
C ALA A 27 -7.18 -2.32 -10.72
N HIS A 28 -8.28 -2.53 -10.00
CA HIS A 28 -8.34 -3.33 -8.79
C HIS A 28 -7.82 -4.71 -9.18
N PRO A 29 -6.55 -5.01 -8.90
CA PRO A 29 -6.05 -6.33 -9.15
C PRO A 29 -6.65 -7.19 -8.04
N ASP A 30 -6.70 -8.47 -8.27
CA ASP A 30 -7.21 -9.49 -7.33
C ASP A 30 -6.28 -9.65 -6.10
N SER A 31 -5.51 -8.61 -5.78
CA SER A 31 -4.48 -8.45 -4.73
C SER A 31 -5.02 -7.81 -3.45
N GLU A 32 -6.33 -7.56 -3.40
CA GLU A 32 -7.01 -6.94 -2.28
C GLU A 32 -7.03 -7.90 -1.09
N ASN A 33 -6.05 -7.77 -0.19
CA ASN A 33 -6.05 -8.50 1.07
C ASN A 33 -6.75 -7.65 2.13
N VAL A 34 -7.96 -8.07 2.49
CA VAL A 34 -8.77 -7.45 3.54
C VAL A 34 -8.84 -8.37 4.75
N GLY A 35 -8.63 -7.82 5.94
CA GLY A 35 -8.76 -8.62 7.14
C GLY A 35 -8.63 -7.85 8.44
N VAL A 36 -8.50 -8.62 9.52
CA VAL A 36 -8.24 -8.10 10.86
C VAL A 36 -6.81 -8.44 11.24
N TRP A 37 -6.05 -7.42 11.59
CA TRP A 37 -4.75 -7.57 12.21
C TRP A 37 -4.88 -7.45 13.73
N VAL A 38 -4.18 -8.33 14.45
CA VAL A 38 -4.13 -8.31 15.92
C VAL A 38 -2.74 -7.86 16.35
N SER A 39 -2.67 -6.78 17.11
CA SER A 39 -1.42 -6.31 17.68
C SER A 39 -0.87 -7.28 18.74
N PRO A 40 0.42 -7.19 19.09
CA PRO A 40 0.97 -7.91 20.25
C PRO A 40 0.27 -7.57 21.57
N THR A 41 -0.43 -6.44 21.64
CA THR A 41 -1.25 -6.06 22.80
C THR A 41 -2.66 -6.66 22.77
N GLY A 42 -3.02 -7.42 21.73
CA GLY A 42 -4.33 -8.05 21.56
C GLY A 42 -5.42 -7.16 20.97
N CYS A 43 -5.06 -5.95 20.51
CA CYS A 43 -6.00 -5.01 19.91
C CYS A 43 -6.14 -5.23 18.39
N GLN A 44 -7.37 -5.09 17.90
CA GLN A 44 -7.73 -5.36 16.51
C GLN A 44 -7.76 -4.08 15.67
N SER A 45 -7.23 -4.18 14.45
CA SER A 45 -7.35 -3.15 13.42
C SER A 45 -7.81 -3.79 12.12
N TRP A 46 -8.67 -3.11 11.38
CA TRP A 46 -8.97 -3.46 9.99
C TRP A 46 -7.77 -3.08 9.13
N TYR A 47 -7.39 -3.94 8.20
CA TYR A 47 -6.38 -3.63 7.20
C TYR A 47 -6.89 -3.91 5.79
N PHE A 48 -6.33 -3.16 4.86
CA PHE A 48 -6.60 -3.22 3.43
C PHE A 48 -5.26 -3.02 2.71
N ILE A 49 -4.86 -3.99 1.89
CA ILE A 49 -3.62 -3.94 1.12
C ILE A 49 -3.96 -3.91 -0.36
N GLU A 50 -3.49 -2.87 -1.03
CA GLU A 50 -3.63 -2.65 -2.47
C GLU A 50 -2.26 -2.50 -3.10
N GLY A 51 -1.88 -3.45 -3.97
CA GLY A 51 -0.55 -3.47 -4.58
C GLY A 51 0.55 -3.40 -3.53
N THR A 52 1.27 -2.27 -3.45
CA THR A 52 2.35 -2.03 -2.48
C THR A 52 1.95 -1.11 -1.32
N GLY A 53 0.71 -0.62 -1.29
CA GLY A 53 0.19 0.26 -0.25
C GLY A 53 -0.64 -0.51 0.78
N ALA A 54 -0.62 -0.06 2.04
CA ALA A 54 -1.47 -0.59 3.10
C ALA A 54 -2.18 0.53 3.86
N PHE A 55 -3.47 0.36 4.10
CA PHE A 55 -4.29 1.22 4.95
C PHE A 55 -4.73 0.42 6.18
N MET A 56 -4.72 1.06 7.35
CA MET A 56 -5.14 0.43 8.60
C MET A 56 -5.97 1.39 9.43
N SER A 57 -7.07 0.89 10.00
CA SER A 57 -7.96 1.65 10.90
C SER A 57 -8.26 0.85 12.16
N PRO A 58 -8.25 1.48 13.36
CA PRO A 58 -8.61 0.79 14.59
C PRO A 58 -10.02 0.21 14.52
N ARG A 59 -10.18 -1.05 14.91
CA ARG A 59 -11.51 -1.63 15.06
C ARG A 59 -12.08 -1.15 16.38
N VAL A 60 -13.21 -0.45 16.31
CA VAL A 60 -13.86 0.12 17.50
C VAL A 60 -15.19 -0.55 17.79
N THR A 61 -15.51 -0.64 19.07
CA THR A 61 -16.84 -0.98 19.57
C THR A 61 -17.82 0.18 19.34
N PRO A 62 -19.14 -0.03 19.47
CA PRO A 62 -20.13 1.03 19.28
C PRO A 62 -19.96 2.27 20.18
N ASN A 63 -19.31 2.11 21.34
CA ASN A 63 -18.96 3.21 22.25
C ASN A 63 -17.59 3.85 21.96
N GLY A 64 -16.99 3.58 20.79
CA GLY A 64 -15.76 4.22 20.31
C GLY A 64 -14.46 3.70 20.95
N ARG A 65 -14.51 2.60 21.71
CA ARG A 65 -13.31 2.01 22.32
C ARG A 65 -12.66 0.99 21.37
N PRO A 66 -11.33 0.83 21.37
CA PRO A 66 -10.68 -0.21 20.60
C PRO A 66 -11.15 -1.62 21.01
N VAL A 67 -11.35 -2.50 20.04
CA VAL A 67 -11.64 -3.91 20.28
C VAL A 67 -10.33 -4.64 20.62
N CYS A 68 -10.14 -5.03 21.88
CA CYS A 68 -8.94 -5.73 22.36
C CYS A 68 -9.28 -7.04 23.09
N ASN A 69 -9.99 -7.93 22.40
CA ASN A 69 -10.42 -9.23 22.93
C ASN A 69 -9.72 -10.42 22.27
N SER A 70 -8.73 -10.19 21.41
CA SER A 70 -7.93 -11.26 20.84
C SER A 70 -6.80 -11.64 21.79
N PRO A 71 -6.43 -12.93 21.87
CA PRO A 71 -5.19 -13.34 22.52
C PRO A 71 -4.01 -12.55 21.94
N ALA A 72 -3.16 -12.01 22.82
CA ALA A 72 -1.93 -11.35 22.41
C ALA A 72 -1.09 -12.35 21.58
N LEU A 73 -0.84 -12.01 20.32
CA LEU A 73 0.08 -12.80 19.50
C LEU A 73 1.49 -12.64 20.06
N PRO A 74 2.29 -13.73 20.12
CA PRO A 74 3.66 -13.62 20.58
C PRO A 74 4.42 -12.63 19.67
N PRO A 75 5.37 -11.85 20.19
CA PRO A 75 6.17 -10.91 19.40
C PRO A 75 6.75 -11.59 18.16
N LYS A 76 6.80 -10.89 17.03
CA LYS A 76 7.17 -11.40 15.69
C LYS A 76 8.45 -12.27 15.65
N ALA A 77 9.36 -12.13 16.62
CA ALA A 77 10.51 -13.02 16.80
C ALA A 77 10.15 -14.50 16.99
N ALA A 78 8.94 -14.83 17.49
CA ALA A 78 8.46 -16.19 17.66
C ALA A 78 7.56 -16.68 16.51
N ALA A 79 7.14 -15.79 15.59
CA ALA A 79 6.21 -16.11 14.50
C ALA A 79 6.89 -16.34 13.14
N ALA A 80 8.23 -16.25 13.06
CA ALA A 80 9.03 -16.44 11.85
C ALA A 80 9.08 -17.89 11.32
N GLY A 81 8.08 -18.71 11.65
CA GLY A 81 7.89 -20.08 11.15
C GLY A 81 6.48 -20.38 10.65
N ALA A 82 5.52 -19.44 10.74
CA ALA A 82 4.18 -19.61 10.18
C ALA A 82 4.06 -18.71 8.95
N ALA A 83 4.59 -19.22 7.84
CA ALA A 83 4.38 -18.66 6.51
C ALA A 83 2.87 -18.53 6.23
N TYR A 84 2.49 -17.35 5.76
CA TYR A 84 1.34 -17.18 4.87
C TYR A 84 1.74 -17.56 3.46
#